data_AF-A0A2L0LMR3-F1
#
_entry.id   AF-A0A2L0LMR3-F1
#
_cell.length_a   1.000
_cell.length_b   1.000
_cell.length_c   1.000
_cell.angle_alpha   90.00
_cell.angle_beta   90.00
_cell.angle_gamma   90.00
#
_symmetry.space_group_name_H-M   'P 1'
#
loop_
_entity.id
_entity.type
_entity.pdbx_description
1 polymer ?
#
loop_
_entity_poly.entity_id
_entity_poly.type
_entity_poly.pdbx_seq_one_letter_code
_entity_poly.pdbx_strand_id
1 'polypeptide(L)' 'MVEQEQNLVIADWTGRYLGAGVLRESEYDQAIAVAQRLQHSGLVSSTEWIAMVRQANAALLMCAEGDWI' A
#
# COMPACT_ATOMS: atom_id res chain seq x y z
N MET A 1 -17.60 -14.96 4.93
CA MET A 1 -17.49 -14.21 3.66
C MET A 1 -16.65 -12.92 3.81
N VAL A 2 -15.75 -12.81 4.80
CA VAL A 2 -14.98 -11.56 5.03
C VAL A 2 -13.61 -11.58 4.32
N GLU A 3 -13.02 -12.76 4.19
CA GLU A 3 -11.68 -12.96 3.59
C GLU A 3 -11.64 -12.65 2.08
N GLN A 4 -12.74 -12.91 1.36
CA GLN A 4 -12.87 -12.57 -0.06
C GLN A 4 -12.89 -11.05 -0.29
N GLU A 5 -13.61 -10.31 0.56
CA GLU A 5 -13.72 -8.85 0.48
C GLU A 5 -12.38 -8.18 0.84
N GLN A 6 -11.71 -8.69 1.88
CA GLN A 6 -10.36 -8.25 2.24
C GLN A 6 -9.36 -8.44 1.10
N ASN A 7 -9.37 -9.62 0.47
CA ASN A 7 -8.44 -9.92 -0.62
C ASN A 7 -8.65 -8.99 -1.83
N LEU A 8 -9.91 -8.67 -2.15
CA LEU A 8 -10.25 -7.72 -3.20
C LEU A 8 -9.78 -6.30 -2.87
N VAL A 9 -9.96 -5.87 -1.62
CA VAL A 9 -9.53 -4.54 -1.14
C VAL A 9 -8.00 -4.40 -1.21
N ILE A 10 -7.27 -5.43 -0.82
CA ILE A 10 -5.80 -5.41 -0.85
C ILE A 10 -5.29 -5.46 -2.28
N ALA A 11 -5.92 -6.27 -3.15
CA ALA A 11 -5.57 -6.33 -4.57
C ALA A 11 -5.82 -4.98 -5.28
N ASP A 12 -6.95 -4.31 -4.97
CA ASP A 12 -7.26 -2.97 -5.50
C ASP A 12 -6.23 -1.93 -5.02
N TRP A 13 -5.91 -1.91 -3.72
CA TRP A 13 -4.89 -1.01 -3.18
C TRP A 13 -3.51 -1.28 -3.82
N THR A 14 -3.13 -2.54 -3.94
CA THR A 14 -1.86 -2.95 -4.57
C THR A 14 -1.81 -2.51 -6.02
N GLY A 15 -2.89 -2.72 -6.78
CA GLY A 15 -2.97 -2.31 -8.18
C GLY A 15 -2.85 -0.80 -8.36
N ARG A 16 -3.45 -0.01 -7.46
CA ARG A 16 -3.45 1.46 -7.54
C ARG A 16 -2.11 2.09 -7.17
N TYR A 17 -1.41 1.54 -6.18
CA TYR A 17 -0.23 2.20 -5.62
C TYR A 17 1.08 1.47 -5.96
N LEU A 18 1.06 0.15 -6.09
CA LEU A 18 2.26 -0.67 -6.34
C LEU A 18 2.37 -1.15 -7.79
N GLY A 19 1.37 -0.91 -8.65
CA GLY A 19 1.30 -1.43 -10.01
C GLY A 19 2.48 -1.03 -10.92
N ALA A 20 3.06 0.15 -10.70
CA ALA A 20 4.23 0.63 -11.46
C ALA A 20 5.58 0.22 -10.84
N GLY A 21 5.59 -0.41 -9.65
CA GLY A 21 6.81 -0.81 -8.93
C GLY A 21 7.64 0.34 -8.35
N VAL A 22 7.26 1.59 -8.60
CA VAL A 22 7.95 2.80 -8.14
C VAL A 22 6.89 3.74 -7.60
N LEU A 23 7.12 4.29 -6.41
CA LEU A 23 6.13 5.06 -5.68
C LEU A 23 6.74 6.42 -5.28
N ARG A 24 6.15 7.53 -5.76
CA ARG A 24 6.62 8.87 -5.37
C ARG A 24 6.14 9.22 -3.97
N GLU A 25 6.82 10.15 -3.31
CA GLU A 25 6.48 10.59 -1.95
C GLU A 25 4.99 11.02 -1.82
N SER A 26 4.46 11.76 -2.80
CA SER A 26 3.05 12.17 -2.82
C SER A 26 2.06 11.02 -3.02
N GLU A 27 2.48 9.94 -3.68
CA GLU A 27 1.69 8.72 -3.86
C GLU A 27 1.78 7.84 -2.61
N TYR A 28 2.90 7.93 -1.88
CA TYR A 28 3.16 7.20 -0.65
C TYR A 28 2.23 7.69 0.46
N ASP A 29 2.17 9.00 0.69
CA ASP A 29 1.27 9.57 1.70
C ASP A 29 -0.20 9.16 1.47
N GLN A 30 -0.62 9.14 0.21
CA GLN A 30 -1.97 8.67 -0.17
C GLN A 30 -2.15 7.18 0.08
N ALA A 31 -1.16 6.35 -0.29
CA ALA A 31 -1.19 4.91 -0.06
C ALA A 31 -1.31 4.58 1.43
N ILE A 32 -0.56 5.27 2.29
CA ILE A 32 -0.60 5.12 3.75
C ILE A 32 -1.94 5.57 4.33
N ALA A 33 -2.46 6.73 3.90
CA ALA A 33 -3.74 7.25 4.37
C ALA A 33 -4.91 6.31 4.02
N VAL A 34 -4.90 5.72 2.82
CA VAL A 34 -5.91 4.73 2.41
C VAL A 34 -5.74 3.44 3.21
N ALA A 35 -4.52 2.93 3.38
CA ALA A 35 -4.28 1.72 4.17
C ALA A 35 -4.74 1.87 5.64
N GLN A 36 -4.52 3.03 6.25
CA GLN A 36 -5.03 3.33 7.61
C GLN A 36 -6.56 3.38 7.66
N ARG A 37 -7.22 3.96 6.65
CA ARG A 37 -8.69 3.98 6.58
C ARG A 37 -9.27 2.57 6.49
N LEU A 38 -8.65 1.70 5.68
CA LEU A 38 -9.09 0.30 5.54
C LEU A 38 -8.94 -0.48 6.84
N GLN A 39 -7.89 -0.21 7.62
CA GLN A 39 -7.72 -0.81 8.94
C GLN A 39 -8.80 -0.30 9.91
N HIS A 40 -9.05 1.01 9.92
CA HIS A 40 -10.03 1.62 10.80
C HIS A 40 -11.47 1.15 10.51
N SER A 41 -11.78 0.85 9.25
CA SER A 41 -13.07 0.26 8.85
C SER A 41 -13.17 -1.24 9.12
N GLY A 42 -12.11 -1.88 9.61
CA GLY A 42 -12.05 -3.33 9.86
C GLY A 42 -11.97 -4.19 8.61
N LEU A 43 -11.71 -3.59 7.43
CA LEU A 43 -11.57 -4.31 6.15
C LEU A 43 -10.21 -4.99 6.01
N VAL A 44 -9.20 -4.50 6.71
CA VAL A 44 -7.89 -5.15 6.84
C VAL A 44 -7.47 -5.22 8.30
N SER A 45 -6.81 -6.32 8.67
CA SER A 45 -6.25 -6.47 10.01
C SER A 45 -5.00 -5.59 10.22
N SER A 46 -4.60 -5.39 11.48
CA SER A 46 -3.35 -4.68 11.78
C SER A 46 -2.11 -5.34 11.16
N THR A 47 -2.07 -6.67 11.06
CA THR A 47 -0.96 -7.41 10.43
C THR A 47 -0.90 -7.13 8.92
N GLU A 48 -2.06 -7.07 8.28
CA GLU A 48 -2.20 -6.84 6.84
C GLU A 48 -1.87 -5.39 6.50
N TRP A 49 -2.33 -4.44 7.32
CA TRP A 49 -1.93 -3.05 7.23
C TRP A 49 -0.41 -2.88 7.32
N ILE A 50 0.26 -3.54 8.28
CA ILE A 50 1.72 -3.52 8.39
C ILE A 50 2.38 -4.07 7.12
N ALA A 51 1.84 -5.14 6.53
CA ALA A 51 2.35 -5.69 5.28
C ALA A 51 2.21 -4.70 4.11
N MET A 52 1.07 -4.02 3.98
CA MET A 52 0.83 -2.99 2.97
C MET A 52 1.83 -1.82 3.12
N VAL A 53 2.00 -1.31 4.34
CA VAL A 53 2.95 -0.21 4.63
C VAL A 53 4.39 -0.63 4.26
N ARG A 54 4.79 -1.86 4.58
CA ARG A 54 6.12 -2.37 4.20
C ARG A 54 6.32 -2.43 2.68
N GLN A 55 5.30 -2.83 1.92
CA GLN A 55 5.37 -2.85 0.47
C GLN A 55 5.44 -1.43 -0.11
N ALA A 56 4.66 -0.48 0.42
CA ALA A 56 4.75 0.93 0.02
C ALA A 56 6.13 1.53 0.32
N ASN A 57 6.72 1.21 1.48
CA ASN A 57 8.08 1.64 1.84
C ASN A 57 9.12 1.10 0.84
N ALA A 58 9.01 -0.18 0.47
CA ALA A 58 9.92 -0.80 -0.49
C ALA A 58 9.80 -0.13 -1.87
N ALA A 59 8.59 0.17 -2.32
CA ALA A 59 8.36 0.84 -3.60
C ALA A 59 8.82 2.31 -3.61
N LEU A 60 8.73 3.00 -2.47
CA LEU A 60 9.30 4.34 -2.29
C LEU A 60 10.84 4.30 -2.32
N LEU A 61 11.46 3.31 -1.66
CA LEU A 61 12.91 3.14 -1.69
C LEU A 61 13.42 2.84 -3.10
N MET A 62 12.73 1.99 -3.87
CA MET A 62 13.07 1.75 -5.28
C MET A 62 12.96 3.02 -6.14
N CYS A 63 12.07 3.96 -5.81
CA CYS A 63 12.04 5.28 -6.43
C CYS A 63 13.26 6.12 -6.05
N ALA A 64 13.62 6.15 -4.77
CA ALA A 64 14.74 6.93 -4.25
C ALA A 64 16.10 6.43 -4.73
N GLU A 65 16.25 5.14 -5.02
CA GLU A 65 17.48 4.56 -5.59
C GLU A 65 17.70 4.96 -7.06
N GLY A 66 16.66 5.44 -7.77
CA GLY A 66 16.74 5.88 -9.16
C GLY A 66 17.12 7.35 -9.37
N ASP A 67 17.17 8.16 -8.31
CA ASP A 67 17.33 9.63 -8.38
C ASP A 67 18.79 10.11 -8.13
N TRP A 68 19.75 9.19 -8.04
CA TRP A 68 21.17 9.49 -7.71
C TRP A 68 22.17 9.40 -8.88
N ILE A 69 21.72 9.35 -10.14
CA ILE A 69 22.62 9.35 -11.32
C ILE A 69 22.38 10.56 -12.21
#